data_AF-A0A520HIN9-F1
#
_entry.id   AF-A0A520HIN9-F1
#
_cell.length_a   1.000
_cell.length_b   1.000
_cell.length_c   1.000
_cell.angle_alpha   90.00
_cell.angle_beta   90.00
_cell.angle_gamma   90.00
#
_symmetry.space_group_name_H-M   'P 1'
#
loop_
_entity.id
_entity.type
_entity.pdbx_description
1 polymer ?
#
loop_
_entity_poly.entity_id
_entity_poly.type
_entity_poly.pdbx_seq_one_letter_code
_entity_poly.pdbx_strand_id
1 'polypeptide(L)'
;MKRAIAYYRVSTERQGRSGLGLDAQRKSVEDFARNNRLKLIEDFIETESGSRNGRLGLLAALKECQRRNATLLIAKLDRLSRNV
;
A
#
# COMPACT_ATOMS: atom_id res chain seq x y z
N MET A 1 21.35 0.87 -0.37
CA MET A 1 19.97 1.37 -0.57
C MET A 1 19.04 0.62 0.37
N LYS A 2 18.14 1.30 1.08
CA LYS A 2 17.18 0.63 1.97
C LYS A 2 16.07 0.01 1.12
N ARG A 3 15.59 -1.17 1.51
CA ARG A 3 14.52 -1.88 0.80
C ARG A 3 13.17 -1.42 1.30
N ALA A 4 12.20 -1.31 0.40
CA ALA A 4 10.84 -0.94 0.73
C ALA A 4 9.82 -1.81 -0.01
N ILE A 5 8.69 -2.06 0.63
CA ILE A 5 7.56 -2.77 0.06
C ILE A 5 6.38 -1.82 0.05
N ALA A 6 5.72 -1.68 -1.09
CA ALA A 6 4.56 -0.82 -1.21
C ALA A 6 3.27 -1.56 -0.83
N TYR A 7 2.37 -0.88 -0.14
CA TYR A 7 1.02 -1.37 0.12
C TYR A 7 0.00 -0.33 -0.33
N TYR A 8 -0.91 -0.78 -1.17
CA TYR A 8 -2.01 0.00 -1.73
C TYR A 8 -3.33 -0.61 -1.28
N ARG A 9 -4.32 0.23 -1.02
CA ARG A 9 -5.70 -0.22 -0.75
C ARG A 9 -6.62 0.40 -1.78
N VAL A 10 -7.59 -0.35 -2.28
CA VAL A 10 -8.63 0.14 -3.19
C VAL A 10 -10.01 -0.37 -2.74
N SER A 11 -11.07 0.42 -2.93
CA SER A 11 -12.45 0.00 -2.62
C SER A 11 -13.16 -0.45 -3.89
N THR A 12 -13.75 -1.64 -3.88
CA THR A 12 -14.42 -2.24 -5.06
C THR A 12 -15.58 -1.39 -5.56
N GLU A 13 -16.33 -0.75 -4.66
CA GLU A 13 -17.57 -0.05 -5.02
C GLU A 13 -17.34 1.32 -5.68
N ARG A 14 -16.22 1.98 -5.39
CA ARG A 14 -16.01 3.37 -5.82
C ARG A 14 -14.87 3.58 -6.82
N GLN A 15 -14.04 2.57 -7.09
CA GLN A 15 -12.84 2.74 -7.93
C GLN A 15 -12.87 2.05 -9.29
N GLY A 16 -13.91 1.28 -9.63
CA GLY A 16 -14.11 0.79 -11.00
C GLY A 16 -14.32 1.89 -12.04
N ARG A 17 -14.61 3.14 -11.63
CA ARG A 17 -14.96 4.24 -12.55
C ARG A 17 -13.88 5.31 -12.77
N SER A 18 -12.73 5.28 -12.09
CA SER A 18 -11.77 6.39 -12.24
C SER A 18 -10.29 6.04 -12.35
N GLY A 19 -9.78 4.92 -11.82
CA GLY A 19 -8.32 4.61 -11.84
C GLY A 19 -7.42 5.57 -11.03
N LEU A 20 -7.81 6.84 -10.91
CA LEU A 20 -7.11 7.97 -10.28
C LEU A 20 -6.62 7.69 -8.86
N GLY A 21 -7.31 6.84 -8.10
CA GLY A 21 -6.90 6.57 -6.73
C GLY A 21 -5.74 5.58 -6.60
N LEU A 22 -5.57 4.61 -7.50
CA LEU A 22 -4.43 3.67 -7.41
C LEU A 22 -3.18 4.27 -8.06
N ASP A 23 -3.33 4.88 -9.24
CA ASP A 23 -2.23 5.54 -9.93
C ASP A 23 -1.63 6.70 -9.12
N ALA A 24 -2.47 7.53 -8.48
CA ALA A 24 -1.98 8.58 -7.59
C ALA A 24 -1.24 7.99 -6.37
N GLN A 25 -1.72 6.89 -5.81
CA GLN A 25 -1.02 6.20 -4.71
C GLN A 25 0.33 5.64 -5.16
N ARG A 26 0.39 4.99 -6.33
CA ARG A 26 1.64 4.47 -6.92
C ARG A 26 2.64 5.60 -7.11
N LYS A 27 2.22 6.69 -7.78
CA LYS A 27 3.06 7.87 -8.02
C LYS A 27 3.61 8.45 -6.72
N SER A 28 2.77 8.67 -5.70
CA SER A 28 3.24 9.20 -4.41
C SER A 28 4.26 8.28 -3.73
N VAL A 29 4.05 6.96 -3.78
CA VAL A 29 4.99 5.99 -3.20
C VAL A 29 6.31 5.94 -3.98
N GLU A 30 6.25 5.97 -5.31
CA GLU A 30 7.43 5.99 -6.19
C GLU A 30 8.25 7.27 -6.01
N ASP A 31 7.60 8.44 -5.99
CA ASP A 31 8.24 9.73 -5.78
C ASP A 31 8.92 9.77 -4.40
N PHE A 32 8.22 9.30 -3.36
CA PHE A 32 8.80 9.18 -2.02
C PHE A 32 10.00 8.21 -1.99
N ALA A 33 9.88 7.04 -2.62
CA ALA A 33 10.94 6.04 -2.64
C ALA A 33 12.19 6.58 -3.35
N ARG A 34 12.00 7.27 -4.49
CA ARG A 34 13.08 7.92 -5.25
C ARG A 34 13.79 8.98 -4.42
N ASN A 35 13.04 9.88 -3.78
CA ASN A 35 13.59 10.96 -2.98
C ASN A 35 14.34 10.45 -1.73
N ASN A 36 13.94 9.30 -1.19
CA ASN A 36 14.54 8.70 0.01
C ASN A 36 15.56 7.59 -0.29
N ARG A 37 15.95 7.39 -1.55
CA ARG A 37 16.88 6.32 -1.98
C ARG A 37 16.44 4.92 -1.51
N LEU A 38 15.13 4.69 -1.52
CA LEU A 38 14.49 3.42 -1.23
C LEU A 38 14.36 2.60 -2.52
N LYS A 39 14.68 1.31 -2.45
CA LYS A 39 14.41 0.36 -3.52
C LYS A 39 13.08 -0.33 -3.24
N LEU A 40 12.07 -0.03 -4.05
CA LEU A 40 10.83 -0.81 -4.06
C LEU A 40 11.16 -2.22 -4.57
N ILE A 41 10.86 -3.23 -3.77
CA ILE A 41 11.16 -4.64 -4.08
C ILE A 41 9.91 -5.49 -4.31
N GLU A 42 8.74 -4.99 -3.88
CA GLU A 42 7.45 -5.68 -4.01
C GLU A 42 6.31 -4.70 -3.75
N ASP A 43 5.13 -4.96 -4.32
CA ASP A 43 3.90 -4.25 -4.05
C ASP A 43 2.74 -5.18 -3.71
N PHE A 44 1.90 -4.74 -2.77
CA PHE A 44 0.69 -5.43 -2.33
C PHE A 44 -0.52 -4.54 -2.56
N ILE A 45 -1.60 -5.11 -3.10
CA ILE A 45 -2.85 -4.40 -3.35
C ILE A 45 -3.96 -5.10 -2.56
N GLU A 46 -4.54 -4.38 -1.61
CA GLU A 46 -5.73 -4.81 -0.87
C GLU A 46 -6.98 -4.26 -1.52
N THR A 47 -7.96 -5.12 -1.73
CA THR A 47 -9.24 -4.73 -2.32
C THR A 47 -10.33 -4.86 -1.26
N GLU A 48 -10.86 -3.73 -0.80
CA GLU A 48 -11.95 -3.66 0.16
C GLU A 48 -13.28 -3.93 -0.55
N SER A 49 -13.76 -5.16 -0.42
CA SER A 49 -15.13 -5.55 -0.73
C SER A 49 -16.03 -5.30 0.48
N GLY A 50 -17.19 -4.68 0.26
CA GLY A 50 -18.15 -4.33 1.31
C GLY A 50 -18.35 -5.42 2.37
N SER A 51 -18.41 -4.98 3.62
CA SER A 51 -18.66 -5.74 4.87
C SER A 51 -17.55 -6.62 5.47
N ARG A 52 -16.42 -6.88 4.78
CA ARG A 52 -15.29 -7.63 5.40
C ARG A 52 -13.98 -6.85 5.32
N ASN A 53 -13.57 -6.33 6.48
CA ASN A 53 -12.22 -5.80 6.76
C ASN A 53 -11.17 -6.94 6.78
N GLY A 54 -11.01 -7.66 5.67
CA GLY A 54 -9.94 -8.63 5.53
C GLY A 54 -8.62 -7.89 5.33
N ARG A 55 -7.88 -7.59 6.41
CA ARG A 55 -6.53 -6.99 6.34
C ARG A 55 -5.46 -7.98 5.85
N LEU A 56 -5.80 -8.93 4.98
CA LEU A 56 -4.94 -10.05 4.60
C LEU A 56 -3.73 -9.58 3.77
N GLY A 57 -3.93 -8.65 2.85
CA GLY A 57 -2.87 -8.02 2.06
C GLY A 57 -1.94 -7.15 2.91
N LEU A 58 -2.47 -6.44 3.92
CA LEU A 58 -1.63 -5.69 4.86
C LEU A 58 -0.74 -6.63 5.69
N LEU A 59 -1.32 -7.71 6.22
CA LEU A 59 -0.57 -8.71 6.99
C LEU A 59 0.51 -9.39 6.14
N ALA A 60 0.21 -9.71 4.88
CA ALA A 60 1.18 -10.25 3.94
C ALA A 60 2.33 -9.27 3.69
N ALA A 61 2.02 -7.99 3.44
CA ALA A 61 3.03 -6.95 3.24
C ALA A 61 3.93 -6.76 4.47
N LEU A 62 3.35 -6.78 5.68
CA LEU A 62 4.09 -6.70 6.94
C LEU A 62 5.01 -7.91 7.16
N LYS A 63 4.49 -9.12 6.93
CA LYS A 63 5.28 -10.35 7.03
C LYS A 63 6.46 -10.32 6.06
N GLU A 64 6.25 -9.80 4.85
CA GLU A 64 7.28 -9.70 3.84
C GLU A 64 8.31 -8.61 4.16
N CYS A 65 7.88 -7.49 4.75
CA CYS A 65 8.77 -6.47 5.29
C CYS A 65 9.70 -7.07 6.35
N GLN A 66 9.14 -7.87 7.26
CA GLN A 66 9.90 -8.53 8.32
C GLN A 66 10.89 -9.54 7.73
N ARG A 67 10.44 -10.39 6.81
CA ARG A 67 11.28 -11.42 6.16
C ARG A 67 12.44 -10.81 5.36
N ARG A 68 12.20 -9.68 4.71
CA ARG A 68 13.18 -9.02 3.84
C ARG A 68 13.91 -7.87 4.50
N ASN A 69 13.71 -7.61 5.80
CA ASN A 69 14.24 -6.42 6.48
C ASN A 69 14.03 -5.15 5.63
N ALA A 70 12.77 -4.93 5.24
CA ALA A 70 12.31 -3.86 4.38
C ALA A 70 11.30 -2.96 5.11
N THR A 71 11.20 -1.71 4.67
CA THR A 71 10.26 -0.74 5.22
C THR A 71 8.93 -0.79 4.46
N LEU A 72 7.81 -0.81 5.17
CA LEU A 72 6.49 -0.70 4.55
C LEU A 72 6.25 0.75 4.11
N LEU A 73 5.88 0.96 2.85
CA LEU A 73 5.47 2.25 2.31
C LEU A 73 3.98 2.22 1.97
N ILE A 74 3.28 3.26 2.43
CA ILE A 74 1.86 3.50 2.19
C ILE A 74 1.68 4.93 1.70
N ALA A 75 0.78 5.15 0.76
CA ALA A 75 0.53 6.49 0.23
C ALA A 75 -0.13 7.43 1.26
N LYS A 76 -0.94 6.88 2.17
CA LYS A 76 -1.70 7.67 3.16
C LYS A 76 -2.14 6.81 4.35
N LEU A 77 -1.96 7.33 5.58
CA LEU A 77 -2.22 6.61 6.84
C LEU A 77 -3.72 6.45 7.15
N ASP A 78 -4.60 7.32 6.62
CA ASP A 78 -6.07 7.24 6.77
C ASP A 78 -6.68 5.93 6.24
N ARG A 79 -5.88 5.13 5.52
CA ARG A 79 -6.24 3.81 4.99
C ARG A 79 -5.89 2.62 5.91
N LEU A 80 -5.14 2.87 6.99
CA LEU A 80 -4.75 1.86 7.99
C LEU A 80 -5.66 1.90 9.23
N SER A 81 -6.02 3.10 9.67
CA SER A 81 -6.84 3.32 10.86
C SER A 81 -7.95 4.30 10.55
N ARG A 82 -9.17 3.80 10.40
CA ARG A 82 -10.35 4.50 10.89
C ARG A 82 -10.81 3.77 12.15
N ASN A 83 -10.13 4.03 13.25
CA ASN A 83 -10.77 3.98 14.56
C ASN A 83 -11.09 5.45 14.89
N VAL A 84 -12.33 5.84 14.65
CA VAL A 84 -13.05 6.72 15.56
C VAL A 84 -13.92 5.83 16.43
#